data_AF-A0A1Q2M210-F1
#
_entry.id   AF-A0A1Q2M210-F1
#
_cell.length_a   1.000
_cell.length_b   1.000
_cell.length_c   1.000
_cell.angle_alpha   90.00
_cell.angle_beta   90.00
_cell.angle_gamma   90.00
#
_symmetry.space_group_name_H-M   'P 1'
#
loop_
_entity.id
_entity.type
_entity.pdbx_description
1 polymer ?
#
loop_
_entity_poly.entity_id
_entity_poly.type
_entity_poly.pdbx_seq_one_letter_code
_entity_poly.pdbx_strand_id
1 'polypeptide(L)'
;MTQIVKGKRVSTEVWELSPLDLSIDLYEKRCKDYFYRIKKQPGETPEQRQSRLDELKKTKKLLDLEASRIQAMISVEEQIKLREYQDEFRNKSEAERVNLCRKEEHHPTTTLENNLRRAGRPQPSRRCSAHHIVEGVGKLKTSDTKRARMRIFTHNIRINDPDNGIWMPMTDKDMGHWGMRKCVPHARIHTENYERWVWKSIQPLHDEQSIRFRLGLIRTALHEGRQPLNCTTDACNKKFGLKP
;
A
#
# COMPACT_ATOMS: atom_id res chain seq x y z
N MET A 1 2.88 15.09 -22.00
CA MET A 1 1.54 15.71 -21.91
C MET A 1 1.08 15.63 -20.48
N THR A 2 0.95 16.77 -19.82
CA THR A 2 0.59 16.87 -18.41
C THR A 2 -0.84 16.37 -18.18
N GLN A 3 -1.01 15.21 -17.55
CA GLN A 3 -2.33 14.72 -17.16
C GLN A 3 -2.75 15.35 -15.84
N ILE A 4 -3.93 15.97 -15.85
CA ILE A 4 -4.58 16.55 -14.68
C ILE A 4 -5.89 15.79 -14.48
N VAL A 5 -6.11 15.26 -13.27
CA VAL A 5 -7.37 14.60 -12.88
C VAL A 5 -7.87 15.28 -11.62
N LYS A 6 -9.10 15.82 -11.69
CA LYS A 6 -9.76 16.55 -10.59
C LYS A 6 -8.91 17.70 -10.01
N GLY A 7 -8.34 18.54 -10.88
CA GLY A 7 -7.59 19.74 -10.49
C GLY A 7 -6.21 19.47 -9.88
N LYS A 8 -5.80 18.20 -9.74
CA LYS A 8 -4.45 17.82 -9.34
C LYS A 8 -3.70 17.27 -10.55
N ARG A 9 -2.46 17.76 -10.73
CA ARG A 9 -1.54 17.23 -11.72
C ARG A 9 -1.12 15.82 -11.31
N VAL A 10 -1.36 14.85 -12.19
CA VAL A 10 -1.17 13.40 -11.95
C VAL A 10 0.11 12.90 -12.62
N SER A 11 0.57 13.57 -13.68
CA SER A 11 1.87 13.33 -14.26
C SER A 11 2.89 14.32 -13.69
N THR A 12 3.67 13.87 -12.72
CA THR A 12 4.95 14.49 -12.37
C THR A 12 5.90 14.30 -13.55
N GLU A 13 6.51 15.36 -14.03
CA GLU A 13 7.52 15.21 -15.07
C GLU A 13 8.80 14.62 -14.47
N VAL A 14 9.68 14.03 -15.29
CA VAL A 14 10.86 13.29 -14.79
C VAL A 14 11.74 14.16 -13.90
N TRP A 15 11.83 15.46 -14.20
CA TRP A 15 12.60 16.45 -13.44
C TRP A 15 11.97 16.86 -12.10
N GLU A 16 10.75 16.41 -11.82
CA GLU A 16 10.04 16.68 -10.56
C GLU A 16 10.08 15.49 -9.59
N LEU A 17 10.65 14.36 -10.02
CA LEU A 17 10.82 13.19 -9.18
C LEU A 17 12.08 13.33 -8.32
N SER A 18 11.98 12.94 -7.05
CA SER A 18 13.18 12.74 -6.24
C SER A 18 14.07 11.65 -6.86
N PRO A 19 15.38 11.63 -6.56
CA PRO A 19 16.27 10.57 -7.05
C PRO A 19 15.82 9.15 -6.67
N LEU A 20 15.14 8.98 -5.53
CA LEU A 20 14.55 7.72 -5.10
C LEU A 20 13.29 7.40 -5.93
N ASP A 21 12.37 8.34 -6.09
CA ASP A 21 11.14 8.12 -6.86
C ASP A 21 11.44 7.87 -8.35
N LEU A 22 12.44 8.54 -8.91
CA LEU A 22 12.94 8.28 -10.25
C LEU A 22 13.54 6.88 -10.36
N SER A 23 14.33 6.46 -9.37
CA SER A 23 14.90 5.11 -9.33
C SER A 23 13.81 4.04 -9.25
N ILE A 24 12.74 4.28 -8.49
CA ILE A 24 11.58 3.38 -8.39
C ILE A 24 10.82 3.33 -9.73
N ASP A 25 10.51 4.48 -10.34
CA ASP A 25 9.78 4.55 -11.62
C ASP A 25 10.53 3.82 -12.76
N LEU A 26 11.85 3.99 -12.83
CA LEU A 26 12.69 3.28 -13.79
C LEU A 26 12.73 1.78 -13.52
N TYR A 27 12.85 1.37 -12.26
CA TYR A 27 12.81 -0.03 -11.87
C TYR A 27 11.48 -0.70 -12.23
N GLU A 28 10.35 -0.02 -12.01
CA GLU A 28 9.02 -0.50 -12.36
C GLU A 28 8.85 -0.71 -13.87
N LYS A 29 9.31 0.24 -14.69
CA LYS A 29 9.30 0.10 -16.16
C LYS A 29 10.08 -1.12 -16.60
N ARG A 30 11.28 -1.33 -16.04
CA ARG A 30 12.13 -2.49 -16.35
C ARG A 30 11.50 -3.81 -15.90
N CYS A 31 10.85 -3.85 -14.74
CA CYS A 31 10.11 -5.03 -14.27
C CYS A 31 8.92 -5.36 -15.17
N LYS A 32 8.18 -4.35 -15.62
CA LYS A 32 7.07 -4.51 -16.56
C LYS A 32 7.56 -5.10 -17.88
N ASP A 33 8.64 -4.57 -18.43
CA ASP A 33 9.22 -5.08 -19.67
C ASP A 33 9.72 -6.53 -19.51
N TYR A 34 10.40 -6.83 -18.41
CA TYR A 34 10.83 -8.18 -18.05
C TYR A 34 9.64 -9.16 -18.00
N PHE A 35 8.55 -8.78 -17.33
CA PHE A 35 7.33 -9.59 -17.24
C PHE A 35 6.76 -9.93 -18.62
N TYR A 36 6.72 -8.98 -19.55
CA TYR A 36 6.23 -9.24 -20.90
C TYR A 36 7.19 -10.13 -21.71
N ARG A 37 8.50 -9.99 -21.52
CA ARG A 37 9.53 -10.81 -22.18
C ARG A 37 9.60 -12.25 -21.69
N ILE A 38 9.12 -12.54 -20.48
CA ILE A 38 9.01 -13.93 -19.96
C ILE A 38 8.06 -14.77 -20.82
N LYS A 39 7.02 -14.16 -21.40
CA LYS A 39 6.02 -14.89 -22.18
C LYS A 39 6.67 -15.57 -23.40
N LYS A 40 6.26 -16.80 -23.68
CA LYS A 40 6.69 -17.56 -24.86
C LYS A 40 6.27 -16.80 -26.12
N GLN A 41 7.21 -16.63 -27.06
CA GLN A 41 6.94 -16.02 -28.34
C GLN A 41 6.38 -17.08 -29.33
N PRO A 42 5.36 -16.75 -30.13
CA PRO A 42 4.87 -17.64 -31.18
C PRO A 42 5.96 -17.92 -32.22
N GLY A 43 6.15 -19.18 -32.62
CA GLY A 43 7.08 -19.55 -33.70
C GLY A 43 8.57 -19.53 -33.35
N GLU A 44 8.94 -19.41 -32.07
CA GLU A 44 10.33 -19.34 -31.62
C GLU A 44 11.09 -20.66 -31.82
N THR A 45 12.29 -20.61 -32.41
CA THR A 45 13.18 -21.79 -32.54
C THR A 45 13.81 -22.17 -31.19
N PRO A 46 14.34 -23.41 -31.03
CA PRO A 46 15.03 -23.82 -29.81
C PRO A 46 16.19 -22.89 -29.41
N GLU A 47 16.97 -22.42 -30.39
CA GLU A 47 18.12 -21.54 -30.18
C GLU A 47 17.68 -20.14 -29.73
N GLN A 48 16.64 -19.59 -30.36
CA GLN A 48 16.04 -18.31 -29.99
C GLN A 48 15.47 -18.37 -28.57
N ARG A 49 14.81 -19.47 -28.21
CA ARG A 49 14.30 -19.72 -26.87
C ARG A 49 15.41 -19.74 -25.84
N GLN A 50 16.51 -20.46 -26.11
CA GLN A 50 17.64 -20.55 -25.19
C GLN A 50 18.27 -19.17 -24.98
N SER A 51 18.50 -18.42 -26.07
CA SER A 51 19.03 -17.06 -26.01
C SER A 51 18.15 -16.12 -25.17
N ARG A 52 16.82 -16.16 -25.36
CA ARG A 52 15.87 -15.38 -24.56
C ARG A 52 15.90 -15.75 -23.08
N LEU A 53 15.97 -17.04 -22.74
CA LEU A 53 16.05 -17.49 -21.35
C LEU A 53 17.35 -17.04 -20.67
N ASP A 54 18.47 -17.08 -21.38
CA ASP A 54 19.76 -16.60 -20.88
C ASP A 54 19.77 -15.08 -20.67
N GLU A 55 19.17 -14.32 -21.59
CA GLU A 55 18.95 -12.88 -21.42
C GLU A 55 18.06 -12.61 -20.19
N LEU A 56 16.92 -13.28 -20.07
CA LEU A 56 16.01 -13.14 -18.92
C LEU A 56 16.69 -13.46 -17.59
N LYS A 57 17.58 -14.46 -17.55
CA LYS A 57 18.35 -14.78 -16.35
C LYS A 57 19.28 -13.64 -15.95
N LYS A 58 19.97 -13.02 -16.92
CA LYS A 58 20.83 -11.85 -16.70
C LYS A 58 20.01 -10.62 -16.29
N THR A 59 18.90 -10.36 -16.98
CA THR A 59 17.98 -9.26 -16.66
C THR A 59 17.43 -9.40 -15.25
N LYS A 60 17.02 -10.61 -14.84
CA LYS A 60 16.56 -10.86 -13.49
C LYS A 60 17.63 -10.51 -12.45
N LYS A 61 18.87 -10.96 -12.65
CA LYS A 61 19.99 -10.64 -11.75
C LYS A 61 20.21 -9.13 -11.63
N LEU A 62 20.13 -8.39 -12.74
CA LEU A 62 20.24 -6.93 -12.74
C LEU A 62 19.08 -6.26 -12.00
N LEU A 63 17.84 -6.74 -12.20
CA LEU A 63 16.68 -6.26 -11.45
C LEU A 63 16.82 -6.54 -9.94
N ASP A 64 17.34 -7.70 -9.55
CA ASP A 64 17.55 -8.04 -8.15
C ASP A 64 18.63 -7.13 -7.51
N LEU A 65 19.69 -6.78 -8.25
CA LEU A 65 20.70 -5.80 -7.82
C LEU A 65 20.14 -4.37 -7.73
N GLU A 66 19.31 -3.96 -8.69
CA GLU A 66 18.67 -2.66 -8.68
C GLU A 66 17.66 -2.53 -7.54
N ALA A 67 16.90 -3.59 -7.25
CA ALA A 67 16.06 -3.66 -6.06
C ALA A 67 16.86 -3.52 -4.78
N SER A 68 18.02 -4.21 -4.69
CA SER A 68 18.93 -4.10 -3.54
C SER A 68 19.51 -2.70 -3.39
N ARG A 69 19.84 -2.03 -4.51
CA ARG A 69 20.27 -0.62 -4.52
C ARG A 69 19.18 0.32 -4.03
N ILE A 70 17.93 0.13 -4.49
CA ILE A 70 16.79 0.93 -4.04
C ILE A 70 16.51 0.69 -2.55
N GLN A 71 16.59 -0.56 -2.09
CA GLN A 71 16.49 -0.91 -0.66
C GLN A 71 17.60 -0.23 0.17
N ALA A 72 18.82 -0.16 -0.34
CA ALA A 72 19.90 0.58 0.28
C ALA A 72 19.68 2.10 0.23
N MET A 73 19.00 2.65 -0.78
CA MET A 73 18.59 4.06 -0.79
C MET A 73 17.44 4.35 0.19
N ILE A 74 16.64 3.34 0.52
CA ILE A 74 15.64 3.37 1.62
C ILE A 74 16.33 3.25 3.01
N SER A 75 17.68 3.21 3.03
CA SER A 75 18.58 3.14 4.19
C SER A 75 18.11 3.77 5.51
N VAL A 76 18.66 3.19 6.59
CA VAL A 76 18.66 3.55 8.02
C VAL A 76 18.09 4.91 8.39
N GLU A 77 18.44 6.02 7.73
CA GLU A 77 17.88 7.33 8.04
C GLU A 77 16.35 7.38 7.88
N GLU A 78 15.79 6.79 6.82
CA GLU A 78 14.35 6.70 6.63
C GLU A 78 13.69 5.74 7.63
N GLN A 79 14.42 4.70 8.05
CA GLN A 79 14.00 3.82 9.14
C GLN A 79 14.13 4.46 10.53
N ILE A 80 15.08 5.38 10.72
CA ILE A 80 15.23 6.21 11.93
C ILE A 80 14.06 7.17 11.99
N LYS A 81 13.74 7.89 10.91
CA LYS A 81 12.55 8.76 10.84
C LYS A 81 11.25 8.01 11.11
N LEU A 82 11.14 6.76 10.64
CA LEU A 82 10.00 5.91 10.95
C LEU A 82 9.97 5.52 12.45
N ARG A 83 11.12 5.15 13.02
CA ARG A 83 11.23 4.85 14.46
C ARG A 83 10.92 6.08 15.33
N GLU A 84 11.47 7.24 14.98
CA GLU A 84 11.15 8.52 15.64
C GLU A 84 9.65 8.79 15.61
N TYR A 85 8.98 8.59 14.46
CA TYR A 85 7.53 8.69 14.36
C TYR A 85 6.80 7.69 15.28
N GLN A 86 7.27 6.44 15.35
CA GLN A 86 6.65 5.41 16.22
C GLN A 86 6.88 5.70 17.71
N ASP A 87 8.05 6.22 18.06
CA ASP A 87 8.49 6.42 19.44
C ASP A 87 8.08 7.79 20.00
N GLU A 88 7.71 8.75 19.15
CA GLU A 88 7.28 10.10 19.52
C GLU A 88 6.26 10.10 20.66
N PHE A 89 5.33 9.14 20.64
CA PHE A 89 4.24 9.07 21.62
C PHE A 89 4.51 8.08 22.77
N ARG A 90 5.55 7.25 22.70
CA ARG A 90 5.78 6.15 23.67
C ARG A 90 6.08 6.65 25.07
N ASN A 91 6.82 7.74 25.19
CA ASN A 91 7.24 8.32 26.48
C ASN A 91 6.32 9.43 26.99
N LYS A 92 5.17 9.66 26.33
CA LYS A 92 4.20 10.70 26.72
C LYS A 92 3.16 10.14 27.66
N SER A 93 2.63 10.99 28.55
CA SER A 93 1.50 10.61 29.41
C SER A 93 0.26 10.25 28.59
N GLU A 94 -0.65 9.48 29.18
CA GLU A 94 -1.90 9.07 28.51
C GLU A 94 -2.72 10.28 28.03
N ALA A 95 -2.81 11.34 28.84
CA ALA A 95 -3.53 12.56 28.48
C ALA A 95 -2.91 13.26 27.26
N GLU A 96 -1.58 13.39 27.22
CA GLU A 96 -0.85 13.97 26.08
C GLU A 96 -1.03 13.12 24.83
N ARG A 97 -0.91 11.80 24.97
CA ARG A 97 -1.13 10.82 23.91
C ARG A 97 -2.52 11.00 23.29
N VAL A 98 -3.57 11.02 24.09
CA VAL A 98 -4.95 11.21 23.61
C VAL A 98 -5.11 12.55 22.88
N ASN A 99 -4.51 13.62 23.39
CA ASN A 99 -4.54 14.93 22.75
C ASN A 99 -3.85 14.92 21.38
N LEU A 100 -2.65 14.34 21.29
CA LEU A 100 -1.90 14.20 20.04
C LEU A 100 -2.62 13.30 19.04
N CYS A 101 -3.21 12.19 19.50
CA CYS A 101 -4.03 11.32 18.66
C CYS A 101 -5.17 12.07 17.97
N ARG A 102 -5.85 12.96 18.71
CA ARG A 102 -6.96 13.77 18.20
C ARG A 102 -6.50 14.77 17.16
N LYS A 103 -5.30 15.35 17.35
CA LYS A 103 -4.70 16.35 16.46
C LYS A 103 -4.03 15.75 15.22
N GLU A 104 -3.67 14.46 15.26
CA GLU A 104 -3.00 13.82 14.13
C GLU A 104 -3.90 13.76 12.89
N GLU A 105 -3.43 14.38 11.81
CA GLU A 105 -4.11 14.40 10.52
C GLU A 105 -4.15 13.00 9.90
N HIS A 106 -5.27 12.69 9.24
CA HIS A 106 -5.58 11.34 8.74
C HIS A 106 -6.43 11.33 7.45
N HIS A 107 -6.63 12.49 6.81
CA HIS A 107 -7.26 12.59 5.49
C HIS A 107 -6.23 13.09 4.47
N PRO A 108 -6.30 12.58 3.22
CA PRO A 108 -5.16 12.05 2.48
C PRO A 108 -3.84 12.73 2.86
N THR A 109 -3.10 12.08 3.74
CA THR A 109 -1.85 12.60 4.28
C THR A 109 -0.69 12.02 3.48
N THR A 110 0.17 12.90 3.00
CA THR A 110 1.51 12.52 2.51
C THR A 110 2.30 11.78 3.59
N THR A 111 1.96 11.95 4.87
CA THR A 111 2.53 11.25 6.02
C THR A 111 2.43 9.73 5.90
N LEU A 112 1.24 9.17 5.65
CA LEU A 112 1.10 7.70 5.52
C LEU A 112 1.89 7.19 4.31
N GLU A 113 1.82 7.90 3.18
CA GLU A 113 2.57 7.56 1.98
C GLU A 113 4.09 7.52 2.22
N ASN A 114 4.61 8.54 2.90
CA ASN A 114 6.02 8.63 3.26
C ASN A 114 6.41 7.50 4.22
N ASN A 115 5.57 7.22 5.22
CA ASN A 115 5.80 6.13 6.16
C ASN A 115 5.76 4.74 5.49
N LEU A 116 4.89 4.52 4.50
CA LEU A 116 4.91 3.31 3.68
C LEU A 116 6.22 3.18 2.90
N ARG A 117 6.70 4.25 2.26
CA ARG A 117 8.00 4.25 1.55
C ARG A 117 9.16 3.97 2.52
N ARG A 118 9.18 4.60 3.70
CA ARG A 118 10.15 4.37 4.80
C ARG A 118 10.16 2.94 5.30
N ALA A 119 9.00 2.29 5.31
CA ALA A 119 8.86 0.87 5.67
C ALA A 119 9.25 -0.09 4.53
N GLY A 120 9.88 0.41 3.46
CA GLY A 120 10.27 -0.40 2.31
C GLY A 120 9.09 -0.83 1.42
N ARG A 121 7.95 -0.15 1.50
CA ARG A 121 6.75 -0.42 0.70
C ARG A 121 6.60 0.70 -0.34
N PRO A 122 7.30 0.64 -1.50
CA PRO A 122 7.23 1.69 -2.52
C PRO A 122 5.82 1.78 -3.11
N GLN A 123 5.45 2.97 -3.55
CA GLN A 123 4.19 3.21 -4.25
C GLN A 123 4.21 2.48 -5.60
N PRO A 124 3.36 1.47 -5.84
CA PRO A 124 3.50 0.58 -7.00
C PRO A 124 3.21 1.21 -8.36
N SER A 125 2.57 2.37 -8.36
CA SER A 125 2.47 3.30 -9.48
C SER A 125 1.78 4.59 -9.01
N ARG A 126 1.90 5.66 -9.79
CA ARG A 126 1.17 6.93 -9.56
C ARG A 126 -0.35 6.81 -9.57
N ARG A 127 -0.88 5.67 -10.02
CA ARG A 127 -2.31 5.35 -10.04
C ARG A 127 -2.78 4.65 -8.77
N CYS A 128 -1.87 4.46 -7.81
CA CYS A 128 -2.15 3.92 -6.48
C CYS A 128 -2.02 5.04 -5.45
N SER A 129 -2.89 5.04 -4.45
CA SER A 129 -2.83 5.95 -3.29
C SER A 129 -2.74 5.14 -2.01
N ALA A 130 -2.14 5.70 -0.95
CA ALA A 130 -2.21 5.07 0.36
C ALA A 130 -3.66 5.06 0.87
N HIS A 131 -4.03 3.94 1.47
CA HIS A 131 -5.29 3.72 2.15
C HIS A 131 -5.01 3.29 3.58
N HIS A 132 -5.66 3.97 4.53
CA HIS A 132 -5.66 3.59 5.93
C HIS A 132 -6.56 2.36 6.13
N ILE A 133 -6.01 1.30 6.73
CA ILE A 133 -6.78 0.09 7.05
C ILE A 133 -7.83 0.41 8.10
N VAL A 134 -7.39 0.94 9.24
CA VAL A 134 -8.25 1.64 10.20
C VAL A 134 -8.27 3.10 9.80
N GLU A 135 -9.40 3.55 9.26
CA GLU A 135 -9.58 4.93 8.84
C GLU A 135 -9.78 5.88 10.02
N GLY A 136 -9.39 7.15 9.83
CA GLY A 136 -9.50 8.15 10.89
C GLY A 136 -10.92 8.70 11.10
N VAL A 137 -11.70 8.81 10.01
CA VAL A 137 -13.14 9.06 10.00
C VAL A 137 -13.79 8.07 9.04
N GLY A 138 -14.73 7.29 9.57
CA GLY A 138 -15.47 6.31 8.77
C GLY A 138 -16.89 6.71 8.43
N LYS A 139 -17.53 5.87 7.62
CA LYS A 139 -18.94 6.01 7.24
C LYS A 139 -19.87 5.44 8.31
N LEU A 140 -19.40 4.49 9.12
CA LEU A 140 -20.15 4.03 10.28
C LEU A 140 -20.38 5.20 11.24
N LYS A 141 -21.66 5.54 11.42
CA LYS A 141 -22.09 6.43 12.50
C LYS A 141 -21.88 5.79 13.88
N THR A 142 -21.78 4.46 13.93
CA THR A 142 -21.51 3.72 15.17
C THR A 142 -20.08 3.96 15.64
N SER A 143 -19.87 3.89 16.96
CA SER A 143 -18.56 4.01 17.61
C SER A 143 -17.50 2.99 17.18
N ASP A 144 -17.77 2.03 16.29
CA ASP A 144 -16.82 0.98 15.86
C ASP A 144 -15.55 1.53 15.20
N THR A 145 -15.66 2.49 14.28
CA THR A 145 -14.47 3.07 13.64
C THR A 145 -13.63 3.86 14.64
N LYS A 146 -14.30 4.59 15.54
CA LYS A 146 -13.65 5.27 16.66
C LYS A 146 -13.00 4.28 17.63
N ARG A 147 -13.64 3.13 17.91
CA ARG A 147 -13.10 2.04 18.73
C ARG A 147 -11.90 1.39 18.08
N ALA A 148 -11.93 1.15 16.77
CA ALA A 148 -10.81 0.60 16.01
C ALA A 148 -9.60 1.55 16.06
N ARG A 149 -9.83 2.85 15.83
CA ARG A 149 -8.80 3.89 15.98
C ARG A 149 -8.24 3.92 17.40
N MET A 150 -9.11 3.84 18.40
CA MET A 150 -8.67 3.81 19.79
C MET A 150 -7.87 2.55 20.13
N ARG A 151 -8.28 1.40 19.59
CA ARG A 151 -7.58 0.12 19.78
C ARG A 151 -6.16 0.17 19.24
N ILE A 152 -5.96 0.60 18.00
CA ILE A 152 -4.59 0.69 17.45
C ILE A 152 -3.75 1.71 18.22
N PHE A 153 -4.34 2.85 18.58
CA PHE A 153 -3.63 3.93 19.28
C PHE A 153 -3.15 3.53 20.68
N THR A 154 -4.01 2.88 21.46
CA THR A 154 -3.67 2.39 22.81
C THR A 154 -2.57 1.34 22.79
N HIS A 155 -2.32 0.71 21.64
CA HIS A 155 -1.27 -0.29 21.43
C HIS A 155 -0.10 0.26 20.61
N ASN A 156 0.14 1.58 20.69
CA ASN A 156 1.27 2.29 20.05
C ASN A 156 1.32 2.19 18.52
N ILE A 157 0.18 1.92 17.87
CA ILE A 157 0.05 1.96 16.41
C ILE A 157 -0.68 3.26 16.07
N ARG A 158 0.07 4.21 15.50
CA ARG A 158 -0.47 5.51 15.11
C ARG A 158 -1.27 5.40 13.82
N ILE A 159 -2.09 6.41 13.54
CA ILE A 159 -2.98 6.38 12.37
C ILE A 159 -2.18 6.34 11.06
N ASN A 160 -1.06 7.06 10.96
CA ASN A 160 -0.18 7.04 9.79
C ASN A 160 0.97 6.01 9.91
N ASP A 161 0.89 5.06 10.84
CA ASP A 161 1.83 3.95 10.92
C ASP A 161 1.72 3.09 9.63
N PRO A 162 2.84 2.68 9.02
CA PRO A 162 2.80 1.92 7.78
C PRO A 162 2.08 0.60 7.91
N ASP A 163 2.03 -0.02 9.10
CA ASP A 163 1.25 -1.24 9.34
C ASP A 163 -0.26 -1.01 9.26
N ASN A 164 -0.72 0.21 9.50
CA ASN A 164 -2.09 0.63 9.24
C ASN A 164 -2.31 1.10 7.78
N GLY A 165 -1.34 0.90 6.88
CA GLY A 165 -1.39 1.40 5.52
C GLY A 165 -1.25 0.33 4.45
N ILE A 166 -1.91 0.56 3.32
CA ILE A 166 -1.75 -0.22 2.09
C ILE A 166 -1.82 0.68 0.85
N TRP A 167 -1.05 0.37 -0.18
CA TRP A 167 -1.23 0.97 -1.51
C TRP A 167 -2.39 0.31 -2.25
N MET A 168 -3.36 1.11 -2.70
CA MET A 168 -4.51 0.63 -3.46
C MET A 168 -4.69 1.44 -4.75
N PRO A 169 -5.19 0.83 -5.84
CA PRO A 169 -5.55 1.57 -7.05
C PRO A 169 -6.56 2.66 -6.69
N MET A 170 -6.42 3.87 -7.23
CA MET A 170 -7.30 4.98 -6.84
C MET A 170 -8.73 4.76 -7.31
N THR A 171 -8.90 4.37 -8.58
CA THR A 171 -10.19 4.25 -9.24
C THR A 171 -10.36 2.94 -10.00
N ASP A 172 -11.58 2.68 -10.48
CA ASP A 172 -11.89 1.53 -11.32
C ASP A 172 -11.02 1.44 -12.60
N LYS A 173 -10.45 2.56 -13.08
CA LYS A 173 -9.58 2.58 -14.28
C LYS A 173 -8.13 2.15 -14.00
N ASP A 174 -7.75 2.18 -12.72
CA ASP A 174 -6.38 1.95 -12.26
C ASP A 174 -6.12 0.49 -11.86
N MET A 175 -7.18 -0.31 -11.95
CA MET A 175 -7.18 -1.73 -11.63
C MET A 175 -6.34 -2.59 -12.59
N GLY A 176 -6.15 -3.85 -12.18
CA GLY A 176 -5.38 -4.81 -12.96
C GLY A 176 -3.89 -4.46 -12.98
N HIS A 177 -3.45 -3.59 -12.06
CA HIS A 177 -2.04 -3.27 -11.88
C HIS A 177 -1.28 -4.58 -11.66
N TRP A 178 -0.19 -4.76 -12.38
CA TRP A 178 0.53 -6.04 -12.46
C TRP A 178 0.98 -6.54 -11.08
N GLY A 179 1.31 -5.62 -10.16
CA GLY A 179 1.69 -5.92 -8.79
C GLY A 179 0.52 -6.19 -7.83
N MET A 180 -0.71 -5.76 -8.13
CA MET A 180 -1.87 -5.85 -7.23
C MET A 180 -3.17 -6.13 -8.01
N ARG A 181 -3.14 -7.19 -8.83
CA ARG A 181 -4.14 -7.44 -9.89
C ARG A 181 -5.58 -7.50 -9.41
N LYS A 182 -5.81 -8.01 -8.21
CA LYS A 182 -7.13 -8.24 -7.60
C LYS A 182 -7.48 -7.21 -6.52
N CYS A 183 -6.58 -6.26 -6.27
CA CYS A 183 -6.81 -5.22 -5.28
C CYS A 183 -7.98 -4.34 -5.73
N VAL A 184 -8.95 -4.16 -4.84
CA VAL A 184 -10.10 -3.28 -5.11
C VAL A 184 -9.66 -1.82 -5.09
N PRO A 185 -10.31 -0.95 -5.86
CA PRO A 185 -9.99 0.46 -5.81
C PRO A 185 -10.28 1.08 -4.44
N HIS A 186 -9.43 2.00 -4.01
CA HIS A 186 -9.60 2.83 -2.82
C HIS A 186 -11.00 3.45 -2.75
N ALA A 187 -11.50 3.97 -3.88
CA ALA A 187 -12.83 4.57 -3.95
C ALA A 187 -14.01 3.60 -3.66
N ARG A 188 -13.77 2.29 -3.63
CA ARG A 188 -14.80 1.26 -3.48
C ARG A 188 -14.80 0.54 -2.13
N ILE A 189 -13.73 0.65 -1.35
CA ILE A 189 -13.56 -0.13 -0.11
C ILE A 189 -14.07 0.56 1.15
N HIS A 190 -14.16 1.89 1.17
CA HIS A 190 -14.75 2.64 2.29
C HIS A 190 -16.25 2.37 2.41
N THR A 191 -16.62 1.28 3.07
CA THR A 191 -18.00 0.87 3.33
C THR A 191 -18.18 0.54 4.81
N GLU A 192 -19.42 0.62 5.28
CA GLU A 192 -19.73 0.23 6.66
C GLU A 192 -19.33 -1.21 6.99
N ASN A 193 -19.44 -2.11 6.02
CA ASN A 193 -19.08 -3.52 6.20
C ASN A 193 -17.57 -3.72 6.24
N TYR A 194 -16.81 -2.93 5.48
CA TYR A 194 -15.35 -2.90 5.60
C TYR A 194 -14.94 -2.45 7.00
N GLU A 195 -15.50 -1.35 7.50
CA GLU A 195 -15.24 -0.85 8.84
C GLU A 195 -15.56 -1.87 9.92
N ARG A 196 -16.72 -2.54 9.83
CA ARG A 196 -17.11 -3.63 10.75
C ARG A 196 -16.13 -4.80 10.67
N TRP A 197 -15.69 -5.17 9.47
CA TRP A 197 -14.73 -6.27 9.29
C TRP A 197 -13.38 -5.96 9.92
N VAL A 198 -12.85 -4.75 9.69
CA VAL A 198 -11.60 -4.29 10.29
C VAL A 198 -11.73 -4.29 11.81
N TRP A 199 -12.80 -3.68 12.36
CA TRP A 199 -13.03 -3.67 13.81
C TRP A 199 -13.12 -5.08 14.40
N LYS A 200 -13.96 -5.95 13.86
CA LYS A 200 -14.10 -7.35 14.33
C LYS A 200 -12.80 -8.14 14.25
N SER A 201 -11.94 -7.82 13.29
CA SER A 201 -10.66 -8.48 13.10
C SER A 201 -9.64 -8.12 14.19
N ILE A 202 -9.67 -6.87 14.69
CA ILE A 202 -8.70 -6.36 15.67
C ILE A 202 -9.25 -6.26 17.10
N GLN A 203 -10.57 -6.24 17.28
CA GLN A 203 -11.23 -6.15 18.58
C GLN A 203 -10.71 -7.16 19.61
N PRO A 204 -10.55 -8.47 19.28
CA PRO A 204 -10.16 -9.48 20.28
C PRO A 204 -8.67 -9.46 20.61
N LEU A 205 -7.89 -8.56 20.03
CA LEU A 205 -6.44 -8.49 20.19
C LEU A 205 -6.07 -7.45 21.25
N HIS A 206 -5.13 -7.82 22.13
CA HIS A 206 -4.79 -7.07 23.35
C HIS A 206 -3.29 -6.74 23.47
N ASP A 207 -2.51 -7.05 22.44
CA ASP A 207 -1.08 -6.74 22.37
C ASP A 207 -0.72 -6.10 21.02
N GLU A 208 0.34 -5.26 21.04
CA GLU A 208 0.79 -4.49 19.86
C GLU A 208 1.15 -5.41 18.69
N GLN A 209 1.89 -6.49 18.94
CA GLN A 209 2.37 -7.41 17.91
C GLN A 209 1.21 -8.13 17.21
N SER A 210 0.23 -8.65 17.94
CA SER A 210 -0.94 -9.31 17.37
C SER A 210 -1.76 -8.35 16.51
N ILE A 211 -1.93 -7.10 16.94
CA ILE A 211 -2.65 -6.09 16.15
C ILE A 211 -1.88 -5.77 14.87
N ARG A 212 -0.56 -5.52 14.94
CA ARG A 212 0.28 -5.30 13.74
C ARG A 212 0.22 -6.49 12.78
N PHE A 213 0.34 -7.71 13.31
CA PHE A 213 0.21 -8.93 12.52
C PHE A 213 -1.15 -9.02 11.82
N ARG A 214 -2.24 -8.73 12.54
CA ARG A 214 -3.59 -8.73 11.98
C ARG A 214 -3.80 -7.66 10.91
N LEU A 215 -3.29 -6.45 11.12
CA LEU A 215 -3.30 -5.41 10.09
C LEU A 215 -2.51 -5.85 8.85
N GLY A 216 -1.39 -6.57 9.05
CA GLY A 216 -0.66 -7.25 7.98
C GLY A 216 -1.51 -8.26 7.20
N LEU A 217 -2.29 -9.09 7.89
CA LEU A 217 -3.21 -10.03 7.23
C LEU A 217 -4.33 -9.32 6.46
N ILE A 218 -4.91 -8.26 7.02
CA ILE A 218 -5.92 -7.44 6.34
C ILE A 218 -5.33 -6.80 5.09
N ARG A 219 -4.12 -6.25 5.17
CA ARG A 219 -3.38 -5.71 4.03
C ARG A 219 -3.18 -6.75 2.93
N THR A 220 -2.73 -7.96 3.27
CA THR A 220 -2.58 -9.04 2.27
C THR A 220 -3.93 -9.41 1.66
N ALA A 221 -4.99 -9.49 2.46
CA ALA A 221 -6.34 -9.75 1.96
C ALA A 221 -6.79 -8.68 0.98
N LEU A 222 -6.63 -7.40 1.29
CA LEU A 222 -6.96 -6.29 0.39
C LEU A 222 -6.12 -6.32 -0.89
N HIS A 223 -4.81 -6.55 -0.77
CA HIS A 223 -3.89 -6.63 -1.89
C HIS A 223 -4.27 -7.74 -2.88
N GLU A 224 -4.68 -8.89 -2.36
CA GLU A 224 -5.02 -10.08 -3.15
C GLU A 224 -6.50 -10.18 -3.53
N GLY A 225 -7.33 -9.21 -3.12
CA GLY A 225 -8.77 -9.25 -3.36
C GLY A 225 -9.49 -10.38 -2.58
N ARG A 226 -9.00 -10.71 -1.39
CA ARG A 226 -9.54 -11.73 -0.47
C ARG A 226 -10.27 -11.14 0.74
N GLN A 227 -10.54 -9.83 0.73
CA GLN A 227 -11.45 -9.25 1.71
C GLN A 227 -12.86 -9.86 1.57
N PRO A 228 -13.66 -9.90 2.66
CA PRO A 228 -15.03 -10.38 2.59
C PRO A 228 -15.83 -9.67 1.50
N LEU A 229 -16.63 -10.42 0.75
CA LEU A 229 -17.37 -9.88 -0.40
C LEU A 229 -18.32 -8.75 0.00
N ASN A 230 -18.88 -8.79 1.21
CA ASN A 230 -19.77 -7.74 1.71
C ASN A 230 -19.05 -6.41 2.03
N CYS A 231 -17.71 -6.37 2.08
CA CYS A 231 -16.95 -5.13 2.23
C CYS A 231 -17.01 -4.24 0.97
N THR A 232 -17.44 -4.80 -0.15
CA THR A 232 -17.64 -4.14 -1.43
C THR A 232 -19.03 -4.44 -2.00
N THR A 233 -19.47 -3.74 -3.05
CA THR A 233 -20.78 -3.98 -3.66
C THR A 233 -20.77 -5.24 -4.53
N ASP A 234 -21.92 -5.90 -4.76
CA ASP A 234 -21.98 -7.07 -5.65
C ASP A 234 -21.55 -6.75 -7.08
N ALA A 235 -21.89 -5.54 -7.56
CA ALA A 235 -21.41 -5.04 -8.85
C ALA A 235 -19.88 -4.93 -8.89
N CYS A 236 -19.26 -4.46 -7.81
CA CYS A 236 -17.81 -4.41 -7.61
C CYS A 236 -17.22 -5.83 -7.59
N ASN A 237 -17.77 -6.73 -6.78
CA ASN A 237 -17.32 -8.12 -6.65
C ASN A 237 -17.34 -8.87 -7.99
N LYS A 238 -18.47 -8.78 -8.72
CA LYS A 238 -18.65 -9.41 -10.03
C LYS A 238 -17.70 -8.82 -11.08
N LYS A 239 -17.56 -7.50 -11.12
CA LYS A 239 -16.64 -6.80 -12.03
C LYS A 239 -15.18 -7.20 -11.78
N PHE A 240 -14.83 -7.53 -10.53
CA PHE A 240 -13.45 -7.77 -10.10
C PHE A 240 -13.12 -9.25 -9.91
N GLY A 241 -14.06 -10.15 -10.21
CA GLY A 241 -13.86 -11.60 -10.10
C GLY A 241 -13.48 -12.04 -8.68
N LEU A 242 -13.92 -11.28 -7.67
CA LEU A 242 -13.72 -11.65 -6.28
C LEU A 242 -14.57 -12.89 -5.99
N LYS A 243 -13.95 -13.90 -5.39
CA LYS A 243 -14.60 -15.15 -5.00
C LYS A 243 -14.58 -15.25 -3.47
N PRO A 244 -15.57 -15.93 -2.85
CA PRO A 244 -15.55 -16.22 -1.43
C PRO A 244 -14.26 -16.91 -1.00
#